data_AF-A0A5P9H6Y9-F1
#
_entry.id   AF-A0A5P9H6Y9-F1
#
_cell.length_a   1.000
_cell.length_b   1.000
_cell.length_c   1.000
_cell.angle_alpha   90.00
_cell.angle_beta   90.00
_cell.angle_gamma   90.00
#
_symmetry.space_group_name_H-M   'P 1'
#
loop_
_entity.id
_entity.type
_entity.pdbx_description
1 polymer ?
#
loop_
_entity_poly.entity_id
_entity_poly.type
_entity_poly.pdbx_seq_one_letter_code
_entity_poly.pdbx_strand_id
1 'polypeptide(L)'
;MRDWVPVADLQKDHAPFADPNFKLAVIDALMSNGTLDLGDEWTFQDRLSKGQYDYERDGYTLNRAFLSYFRQYPLTAAHLAAVEELWFDGGLDIYGWIFTFWGGETEDFDIDSLADLALLPNLRVFGFSAMHDANDLAAYLRAPKLEVLDLGLIGRPWRNWDALLQLPKLRKFRYFTTDHAPEADEVLATLRARGVTINEY
;
A
#
# COMPACT_ATOMS: atom_id res chain seq x y z
N MET A 1 24.01 4.09 16.36
CA MET A 1 22.63 3.57 16.19
C MET A 1 22.40 2.61 17.34
N ARG A 2 21.23 2.61 18.01
CA ARG A 2 20.98 1.61 19.06
C ARG A 2 20.79 0.25 18.39
N ASP A 3 21.53 -0.76 18.85
CA ASP A 3 21.46 -2.13 18.35
C ASP A 3 20.23 -2.84 18.94
N TRP A 4 19.05 -2.42 18.48
CA TRP A 4 17.80 -3.13 18.72
C TRP A 4 17.79 -4.44 17.96
N VAL A 5 16.94 -5.38 18.40
CA VAL A 5 17.05 -6.83 18.09
C VAL A 5 17.53 -7.07 16.65
N PRO A 6 18.71 -7.72 16.47
CA PRO A 6 19.22 -8.00 15.14
C PRO A 6 18.22 -8.83 14.34
N VAL A 7 17.95 -8.41 13.12
CA VAL A 7 17.00 -9.03 12.18
C VAL A 7 17.46 -10.41 11.66
N ALA A 8 18.55 -10.94 12.24
CA ALA A 8 19.35 -12.04 11.73
C ALA A 8 18.64 -13.40 11.66
N ASP A 9 17.48 -13.55 12.30
CA ASP A 9 16.70 -14.80 12.29
C ASP A 9 15.57 -14.83 11.24
N LEU A 10 15.40 -13.76 10.44
CA LEU A 10 14.44 -13.79 9.32
C LEU A 10 15.10 -14.43 8.08
N GLN A 11 15.36 -15.74 8.12
CA GLN A 11 15.91 -16.48 6.97
C GLN A 11 14.86 -16.86 5.92
N LYS A 12 15.27 -16.64 4.65
CA LYS A 12 14.96 -17.31 3.36
C LYS A 12 13.49 -17.59 3.00
N ASP A 13 13.16 -17.25 1.75
CA ASP A 13 11.83 -17.26 1.11
C ASP A 13 10.98 -16.01 1.38
N HIS A 14 11.60 -14.82 1.31
CA HIS A 14 10.86 -13.56 1.31
C HIS A 14 10.34 -13.25 -0.11
N ALA A 15 9.10 -12.80 -0.19
CA ALA A 15 8.58 -12.19 -1.40
C ALA A 15 9.44 -10.95 -1.77
N PRO A 16 9.91 -10.83 -3.03
CA PRO A 16 10.79 -9.75 -3.43
C PRO A 16 9.98 -8.49 -3.71
N PHE A 17 9.66 -7.74 -2.66
CA PHE A 17 9.07 -6.40 -2.81
C PHE A 17 10.09 -5.46 -3.46
N ALA A 18 9.72 -4.87 -4.59
CA ALA A 18 10.49 -3.81 -5.23
C ALA A 18 10.37 -2.49 -4.46
N ASP A 19 9.21 -2.24 -3.85
CA ASP A 19 8.92 -1.06 -3.06
C ASP A 19 8.76 -1.42 -1.57
N PRO A 20 9.65 -0.94 -0.69
CA PRO A 20 9.59 -1.27 0.72
C PRO A 20 8.39 -0.67 1.46
N ASN A 21 7.80 0.43 0.96
CA ASN A 21 6.64 1.08 1.57
C ASN A 21 5.34 0.41 1.10
N PHE A 22 5.30 -0.12 -0.14
CA PHE A 22 4.23 -1.03 -0.56
C PHE A 22 4.15 -2.26 0.36
N LYS A 23 5.31 -2.80 0.78
CA LYS A 23 5.35 -3.88 1.76
C LYS A 23 4.72 -3.48 3.10
N LEU A 24 4.90 -2.24 3.56
CA LEU A 24 4.28 -1.76 4.80
C LEU A 24 2.76 -1.78 4.68
N ALA A 25 2.20 -1.28 3.57
CA ALA A 25 0.76 -1.33 3.32
C ALA A 25 0.22 -2.78 3.30
N VAL A 26 0.99 -3.72 2.74
CA VAL A 26 0.61 -5.15 2.77
C VAL A 26 0.61 -5.71 4.19
N ILE A 27 1.61 -5.39 5.01
CA ILE A 27 1.66 -5.82 6.42
C ILE A 27 0.50 -5.22 7.20
N ASP A 28 0.20 -3.94 7.00
CA ASP A 28 -0.93 -3.26 7.61
C ASP A 28 -2.28 -3.92 7.27
N ALA A 29 -2.51 -4.23 5.98
CA ALA A 29 -3.71 -4.95 5.53
C ALA A 29 -3.83 -6.34 6.17
N LEU A 30 -2.71 -7.05 6.36
CA LEU A 30 -2.68 -8.36 7.02
C LEU A 30 -2.93 -8.29 8.52
N MET A 31 -2.46 -7.23 9.18
CA MET A 31 -2.79 -6.99 10.59
C MET A 31 -4.27 -6.65 10.74
N SER A 32 -4.77 -5.75 9.91
CA SER A 32 -6.17 -5.32 9.89
C SER A 32 -7.15 -6.46 9.64
N ASN A 33 -6.80 -7.43 8.78
CA ASN A 33 -7.65 -8.58 8.49
C ASN A 33 -7.42 -9.78 9.44
N GLY A 34 -6.49 -9.67 10.40
CA GLY A 34 -6.19 -10.70 11.40
C GLY A 34 -5.35 -11.89 10.89
N THR A 35 -4.85 -11.86 9.65
CA THR A 35 -3.95 -12.90 9.13
C THR A 35 -2.57 -12.82 9.77
N LEU A 36 -2.16 -11.63 10.19
CA LEU A 36 -0.88 -11.37 10.85
C LEU A 36 -1.13 -10.72 12.22
N ASP A 37 -0.62 -11.33 13.29
CA ASP A 37 -0.67 -10.76 14.63
C ASP A 37 0.75 -10.45 15.12
N LEU A 38 1.02 -9.17 15.37
CA LEU A 38 2.29 -8.70 15.93
C LEU A 38 2.15 -8.18 17.37
N GLY A 39 0.93 -8.24 17.93
CA GLY A 39 0.52 -7.58 19.18
C GLY A 39 -0.03 -6.18 18.94
N ASP A 40 -0.04 -5.36 20.00
CA ASP A 40 -0.26 -3.92 19.90
C ASP A 40 1.05 -3.15 19.68
N GLU A 41 0.94 -1.91 19.22
CA GLU A 41 2.06 -1.01 18.92
C GLU A 41 3.05 -0.89 20.10
N TRP A 42 2.55 -0.62 21.30
CA TRP A 42 3.37 -0.34 22.48
C TRP A 42 4.15 -1.58 22.92
N THR A 43 3.48 -2.74 22.95
CA THR A 43 4.12 -4.03 23.25
C THR A 43 5.14 -4.38 22.17
N PHE A 44 4.86 -4.10 20.90
CA PHE A 44 5.80 -4.32 19.81
C PHE A 44 7.07 -3.46 19.97
N GLN A 45 6.90 -2.15 20.19
CA GLN A 45 8.01 -1.20 20.29
C GLN A 45 8.85 -1.45 21.56
N ASP A 46 8.20 -1.79 22.69
CA ASP A 46 8.90 -2.20 23.92
C ASP A 46 9.73 -3.46 23.69
N ARG A 47 9.13 -4.51 23.10
CA ARG A 47 9.83 -5.76 22.77
C ARG A 47 11.02 -5.52 21.84
N LEU A 48 10.83 -4.77 20.76
CA LEU A 48 11.85 -4.57 19.74
C LEU A 48 13.00 -3.69 20.26
N SER A 49 12.68 -2.69 21.09
CA SER A 49 13.66 -1.82 21.74
C SER A 49 14.25 -2.37 23.03
N LYS A 50 13.73 -3.48 23.56
CA LYS A 50 14.05 -4.04 24.88
C LYS A 50 13.79 -3.03 26.02
N GLY A 51 12.67 -2.32 25.94
CA GLY A 51 12.27 -1.28 26.89
C GLY A 51 13.11 -0.02 26.86
N GLN A 52 13.83 0.24 25.75
CA GLN A 52 14.70 1.42 25.61
C GLN A 52 14.09 2.51 24.73
N TYR A 53 12.90 2.30 24.18
CA TYR A 53 12.19 3.30 23.38
C TYR A 53 11.62 4.38 24.30
N ASP A 54 12.05 5.62 24.09
CA ASP A 54 11.62 6.78 24.84
C ASP A 54 10.75 7.64 23.93
N TYR A 55 9.43 7.57 24.11
CA TYR A 55 8.47 8.18 23.19
C TYR A 55 8.67 9.68 22.99
N GLU A 56 8.90 10.41 24.07
CA GLU A 56 9.07 11.87 24.04
C GLU A 56 10.34 12.29 23.29
N ARG A 57 11.37 11.44 23.29
CA ARG A 57 12.63 11.71 22.58
C ARG A 57 12.64 11.12 21.17
N ASP A 58 12.22 9.87 21.03
CA ASP A 58 12.44 9.02 19.86
C ASP A 58 11.23 9.05 18.91
N GLY A 59 10.02 9.33 19.41
CA GLY A 59 8.76 9.26 18.65
C GLY A 59 8.57 10.34 17.58
N TYR A 60 9.35 11.41 17.62
CA TYR A 60 9.31 12.52 16.65
C TYR A 60 10.25 12.33 15.45
N THR A 61 10.86 11.15 15.30
CA THR A 61 11.72 10.85 14.15
C THR A 61 11.47 9.45 13.60
N LEU A 62 11.71 9.26 12.31
CA LEU A 62 11.62 7.95 11.68
C LEU A 62 12.55 6.94 12.35
N ASN A 63 11.96 5.88 12.93
CA ASN A 63 12.73 4.83 13.55
C ASN A 63 13.26 3.82 12.52
N ARG A 64 14.52 3.98 12.13
CA ARG A 64 15.15 3.10 11.13
C ARG A 64 15.26 1.64 11.55
N ALA A 65 15.32 1.33 12.84
CA ALA A 65 15.38 -0.06 13.30
C ALA A 65 14.02 -0.74 13.17
N PHE A 66 12.94 -0.05 13.54
CA PHE A 66 11.57 -0.54 13.36
C PHE A 66 11.22 -0.67 11.86
N LEU A 67 11.58 0.33 11.05
CA LEU A 67 11.43 0.26 9.59
C LEU A 67 12.19 -0.94 9.00
N SER A 68 13.43 -1.14 9.43
CA SER A 68 14.27 -2.25 8.98
C SER A 68 13.67 -3.62 9.34
N TYR A 69 13.06 -3.74 10.51
CA TYR A 69 12.33 -4.94 10.91
C TYR A 69 11.19 -5.26 9.93
N PHE A 70 10.31 -4.30 9.63
CA PHE A 70 9.19 -4.54 8.71
C PHE A 70 9.64 -4.80 7.27
N ARG A 71 10.66 -4.07 6.81
CA ARG A 71 11.26 -4.30 5.47
C ARG A 71 11.79 -5.71 5.31
N GLN A 72 12.27 -6.33 6.38
CA GLN A 72 12.79 -7.70 6.37
C GLN A 72 11.78 -8.75 6.83
N TYR A 73 10.61 -8.34 7.35
CA TYR A 73 9.58 -9.26 7.86
C TYR A 73 9.19 -10.30 6.81
N PRO A 74 9.27 -11.61 7.10
CA PRO A 74 9.04 -12.66 6.11
C PRO A 74 7.54 -12.78 5.83
N LEU A 75 7.12 -12.38 4.63
CA LEU A 75 5.77 -12.64 4.14
C LEU A 75 5.78 -13.91 3.29
N THR A 76 4.97 -14.88 3.70
CA THR A 76 4.79 -16.15 2.99
C THR A 76 3.82 -15.97 1.82
N ALA A 77 3.81 -16.92 0.88
CA ALA A 77 2.80 -16.93 -0.18
C ALA A 77 1.36 -16.97 0.37
N ALA A 78 1.14 -17.60 1.53
CA ALA A 78 -0.16 -17.61 2.19
C ALA A 78 -0.57 -16.23 2.70
N HIS A 79 0.37 -15.46 3.27
CA HIS A 79 0.13 -14.06 3.63
C HIS A 79 -0.27 -13.24 2.39
N LEU A 80 0.51 -13.31 1.31
CA LEU A 80 0.21 -12.55 0.09
C LEU A 80 -1.15 -12.93 -0.52
N ALA A 81 -1.51 -14.20 -0.46
CA ALA A 81 -2.79 -14.69 -0.96
C ALA A 81 -3.99 -14.30 -0.07
N ALA A 82 -3.75 -13.94 1.19
CA ALA A 82 -4.79 -13.48 2.12
C ALA A 82 -5.13 -11.99 1.93
N VAL A 83 -4.34 -11.23 1.16
CA VAL A 83 -4.64 -9.85 0.84
C VAL A 83 -5.66 -9.80 -0.31
N GLU A 84 -6.93 -9.58 0.05
CA GLU A 84 -8.01 -9.35 -0.90
C GLU A 84 -8.31 -7.86 -1.11
N GLU A 85 -7.99 -7.04 -0.12
CA GLU A 85 -8.16 -5.59 -0.15
C GLU A 85 -6.86 -4.92 0.28
N LEU A 86 -6.42 -3.92 -0.49
CA LEU A 86 -5.27 -3.10 -0.16
C LEU A 86 -5.63 -1.65 -0.36
N TRP A 87 -5.59 -0.90 0.73
CA TRP A 87 -5.81 0.53 0.74
C TRP A 87 -4.68 1.20 1.49
N PHE A 88 -4.23 2.34 1.00
CA PHE A 88 -3.25 3.15 1.71
C PHE A 88 -3.50 4.64 1.57
N ASP A 89 -3.14 5.35 2.62
CA ASP A 89 -3.06 6.79 2.71
C ASP A 89 -2.11 7.14 3.87
N GLY A 90 -2.15 8.39 4.36
CA GLY A 90 -1.35 8.84 5.51
C GLY A 90 -1.79 8.30 6.87
N GLY A 91 -2.83 7.48 6.93
CA GLY A 91 -3.46 7.00 8.16
C GLY A 91 -3.26 5.51 8.46
N LEU A 92 -2.34 4.82 7.78
CA LEU A 92 -2.06 3.42 8.12
C LEU A 92 -1.45 3.29 9.52
N ASP A 93 -1.96 2.33 10.29
CA ASP A 93 -1.54 2.11 11.68
C ASP A 93 -0.05 1.77 11.76
N ILE A 94 0.46 0.99 10.81
CA ILE A 94 1.88 0.58 10.76
C ILE A 94 2.86 1.77 10.76
N TYR A 95 2.46 2.96 10.34
CA TYR A 95 3.33 4.12 10.39
C TYR A 95 3.63 4.54 11.83
N GLY A 96 2.65 4.50 12.74
CA GLY A 96 2.86 4.76 14.16
C GLY A 96 3.85 3.77 14.79
N TRP A 97 3.81 2.52 14.34
CA TRP A 97 4.73 1.47 14.79
C TRP A 97 6.20 1.79 14.43
N ILE A 98 6.43 2.61 13.41
CA ILE A 98 7.76 2.99 12.90
C ILE A 98 8.13 4.43 13.30
N PHE A 99 7.17 5.33 13.30
CA PHE A 99 7.33 6.75 13.55
C PHE A 99 6.09 7.22 14.34
N THR A 100 6.13 7.03 15.66
CA THR A 100 4.99 7.15 16.58
C THR A 100 4.22 8.46 16.46
N PHE A 101 4.92 9.59 16.29
CA PHE A 101 4.31 10.90 16.15
C PHE A 101 4.47 11.47 14.73
N TRP A 102 4.50 10.60 13.71
CA TRP A 102 4.52 11.04 12.33
C TRP A 102 3.26 11.85 12.00
N GLY A 103 3.46 13.09 11.56
CA GLY A 103 2.38 14.02 11.26
C GLY A 103 1.82 13.93 9.83
N GLY A 104 2.34 13.03 8.99
CA GLY A 104 1.96 12.96 7.57
C GLY A 104 2.57 14.04 6.68
N GLU A 105 3.48 14.88 7.20
CA GLU A 105 4.05 16.03 6.49
C GLU A 105 5.32 15.69 5.66
N THR A 106 5.78 14.44 5.72
CA THR A 106 6.99 13.98 5.03
C THR A 106 6.68 12.81 4.10
N GLU A 107 7.53 12.58 3.10
CA GLU A 107 7.39 11.52 2.10
C GLU A 107 7.98 10.17 2.57
N ASP A 108 8.22 9.99 3.88
CA ASP A 108 8.93 8.83 4.45
C ASP A 108 8.28 7.48 4.07
N PHE A 109 6.97 7.50 3.84
CA PHE A 109 6.13 6.33 3.59
C PHE A 109 5.49 6.33 2.20
N ASP A 110 5.86 7.27 1.31
CA ASP A 110 5.35 7.30 -0.07
C ASP A 110 5.69 6.01 -0.81
N ILE A 111 4.75 5.56 -1.65
CA ILE A 111 4.89 4.39 -2.50
C ILE A 111 5.26 4.86 -3.91
N ASP A 112 6.47 4.54 -4.35
CA ASP A 112 7.00 4.93 -5.66
C ASP A 112 6.60 3.94 -6.76
N SER A 113 6.39 2.66 -6.40
CA SER A 113 6.12 1.61 -7.37
C SER A 113 4.95 0.70 -6.99
N LEU A 114 4.09 0.45 -7.98
CA LEU A 114 3.03 -0.55 -7.92
C LEU A 114 3.42 -1.88 -8.60
N ALA A 115 4.71 -2.11 -8.86
CA ALA A 115 5.18 -3.37 -9.46
C ALA A 115 4.79 -4.59 -8.60
N ASP A 116 4.71 -4.40 -7.29
CA ASP A 116 4.41 -5.44 -6.30
C ASP A 116 2.93 -5.86 -6.25
N LEU A 117 2.04 -5.20 -7.00
CA LEU A 117 0.68 -5.71 -7.24
C LEU A 117 0.69 -7.15 -7.78
N ALA A 118 1.73 -7.52 -8.53
CA ALA A 118 1.90 -8.87 -9.06
C ALA A 118 2.12 -9.93 -7.97
N LEU A 119 2.49 -9.51 -6.74
CA LEU A 119 2.68 -10.40 -5.60
C LEU A 119 1.36 -10.80 -4.93
N LEU A 120 0.25 -10.11 -5.20
CA LEU A 120 -1.03 -10.26 -4.50
C LEU A 120 -2.07 -10.99 -5.37
N PRO A 121 -2.04 -12.34 -5.44
CA PRO A 121 -2.80 -13.09 -6.44
C PRO A 121 -4.32 -13.05 -6.25
N ASN A 122 -4.80 -12.60 -5.09
CA ASN A 122 -6.22 -12.54 -4.74
C ASN A 122 -6.75 -11.12 -4.53
N LEU A 123 -5.96 -10.09 -4.86
CA LEU A 123 -6.37 -8.70 -4.72
C LEU A 123 -7.60 -8.39 -5.58
N ARG A 124 -8.66 -7.91 -4.93
CA ARG A 124 -9.97 -7.55 -5.51
C ARG A 124 -10.25 -6.07 -5.37
N VAL A 125 -9.80 -5.44 -4.28
CA VAL A 125 -10.00 -4.03 -4.01
C VAL A 125 -8.65 -3.38 -3.86
N PHE A 126 -8.38 -2.36 -4.66
CA PHE A 126 -7.21 -1.52 -4.51
C PHE A 126 -7.60 -0.06 -4.51
N GLY A 127 -7.03 0.70 -3.60
CA GLY A 127 -7.14 2.15 -3.68
C GLY A 127 -6.14 2.89 -2.83
N PHE A 128 -6.05 4.19 -3.07
CA PHE A 128 -5.29 5.10 -2.23
C PHE A 128 -5.91 6.49 -2.29
N SER A 129 -5.71 7.31 -1.26
CA SER A 129 -6.14 8.71 -1.28
C SER A 129 -4.98 9.70 -1.43
N ALA A 130 -3.76 9.31 -1.02
CA ALA A 130 -2.53 10.08 -1.08
C ALA A 130 -1.29 9.14 -1.13
N MET A 131 -0.09 9.70 -1.04
CA MET A 131 1.20 8.98 -0.88
C MET A 131 1.60 8.10 -2.08
N HIS A 132 1.12 8.47 -3.26
CA HIS A 132 1.49 7.90 -4.53
C HIS A 132 1.25 8.93 -5.63
N ASP A 133 2.22 9.17 -6.52
CA ASP A 133 2.10 10.16 -7.63
C ASP A 133 2.21 9.51 -9.03
N ALA A 134 2.29 8.18 -9.13
CA ALA A 134 2.36 7.55 -10.45
C ALA A 134 0.99 7.58 -11.15
N ASN A 135 0.99 8.05 -12.39
CA ASN A 135 -0.21 8.34 -13.16
C ASN A 135 -0.51 7.33 -14.28
N ASP A 136 -0.01 6.11 -14.17
CA ASP A 136 -0.07 5.10 -15.23
C ASP A 136 -1.07 3.98 -14.89
N LEU A 137 -2.23 3.98 -15.57
CA LEU A 137 -3.28 2.98 -15.35
C LEU A 137 -2.89 1.57 -15.80
N ALA A 138 -1.84 1.41 -16.63
CA ALA A 138 -1.35 0.09 -17.03
C ALA A 138 -0.70 -0.67 -15.84
N ALA A 139 -0.30 0.03 -14.78
CA ALA A 139 0.24 -0.60 -13.58
C ALA A 139 -0.75 -1.59 -12.93
N TYR A 140 -2.05 -1.31 -13.00
CA TYR A 140 -3.10 -2.10 -12.37
C TYR A 140 -3.39 -3.44 -13.08
N LEU A 141 -2.91 -3.63 -14.31
CA LEU A 141 -3.03 -4.91 -15.03
C LEU A 141 -2.30 -6.07 -14.33
N ARG A 142 -1.39 -5.74 -13.41
CA ARG A 142 -0.67 -6.71 -12.58
C ARG A 142 -1.58 -7.44 -11.58
N ALA A 143 -2.75 -6.89 -11.30
CA ALA A 143 -3.77 -7.49 -10.43
C ALA A 143 -5.05 -7.78 -11.24
N PRO A 144 -5.09 -8.86 -12.05
CA PRO A 144 -6.18 -9.12 -12.99
C PRO A 144 -7.52 -9.48 -12.33
N LYS A 145 -7.53 -9.69 -11.00
CA LYS A 145 -8.74 -9.95 -10.21
C LYS A 145 -9.40 -8.70 -9.65
N LEU A 146 -8.84 -7.50 -9.90
CA LEU A 146 -9.40 -6.25 -9.42
C LEU A 146 -10.86 -6.07 -9.86
N GLU A 147 -11.71 -5.83 -8.87
CA GLU A 147 -13.13 -5.52 -8.99
C GLU A 147 -13.39 -4.06 -8.67
N VAL A 148 -12.60 -3.48 -7.77
CA VAL A 148 -12.71 -2.09 -7.34
C VAL A 148 -11.34 -1.45 -7.46
N LEU A 149 -11.29 -0.34 -8.18
CA LEU A 149 -10.12 0.52 -8.28
C LEU A 149 -10.53 1.93 -7.85
N ASP A 150 -9.85 2.49 -6.87
CA ASP A 150 -10.18 3.79 -6.29
C ASP A 150 -8.93 4.65 -6.14
N LEU A 151 -8.79 5.63 -7.03
CA LEU A 151 -7.56 6.39 -7.22
C LEU A 151 -7.74 7.81 -6.70
N GLY A 152 -6.95 8.14 -5.68
CA GLY A 152 -6.92 9.45 -5.06
C GLY A 152 -6.36 10.55 -5.96
N LEU A 153 -6.23 11.74 -5.38
CA LEU A 153 -5.65 12.88 -6.07
C LEU A 153 -4.16 12.63 -6.28
N ILE A 154 -3.76 12.72 -7.54
CA ILE A 154 -2.36 12.79 -7.97
C ILE A 154 -2.14 14.12 -8.68
N GLY A 155 -0.91 14.65 -8.65
CA GLY A 155 -0.62 15.99 -9.18
C GLY A 155 -0.60 16.07 -10.72
N ARG A 156 -1.06 15.03 -11.42
CA ARG A 156 -0.85 14.81 -12.86
C ARG A 156 -2.04 14.08 -13.49
N PRO A 157 -2.35 14.31 -14.78
CA PRO A 157 -3.40 13.56 -15.48
C PRO A 157 -3.08 12.06 -15.58
N TRP A 158 -4.09 11.22 -15.47
CA TRP A 158 -3.97 9.77 -15.70
C TRP A 158 -3.68 9.44 -17.17
N ARG A 159 -2.86 8.39 -17.39
CA ARG A 159 -2.45 7.90 -18.72
C ARG A 159 -2.80 6.43 -18.89
N ASN A 160 -2.80 5.95 -20.14
CA ASN A 160 -3.06 4.55 -20.53
C ASN A 160 -4.45 4.05 -20.14
N TRP A 161 -5.47 4.87 -20.37
CA TRP A 161 -6.87 4.60 -20.06
C TRP A 161 -7.38 3.27 -20.61
N ASP A 162 -6.92 2.86 -21.79
CA ASP A 162 -7.26 1.60 -22.44
C ASP A 162 -6.92 0.36 -21.58
N ALA A 163 -5.98 0.48 -20.64
CA ALA A 163 -5.67 -0.56 -19.67
C ALA A 163 -6.91 -0.96 -18.84
N LEU A 164 -7.79 -0.02 -18.48
CA LEU A 164 -8.99 -0.34 -17.70
C LEU A 164 -9.92 -1.31 -18.45
N LEU A 165 -9.94 -1.28 -19.78
CA LEU A 165 -10.72 -2.21 -20.59
C LEU A 165 -10.19 -3.65 -20.54
N GLN A 166 -8.94 -3.84 -20.10
CA GLN A 166 -8.28 -5.13 -19.97
C GLN A 166 -8.43 -5.72 -18.56
N LEU A 167 -9.08 -5.01 -17.62
CA LEU A 167 -9.44 -5.54 -16.29
C LEU A 167 -10.81 -6.23 -16.36
N PRO A 168 -10.86 -7.58 -16.48
CA PRO A 168 -12.09 -8.29 -16.84
C PRO A 168 -13.13 -8.33 -15.72
N LYS A 169 -12.70 -8.08 -14.48
CA LYS A 169 -13.57 -8.12 -13.30
C LYS A 169 -13.92 -6.75 -12.75
N LEU A 170 -13.43 -5.67 -13.35
CA LEU A 170 -13.66 -4.31 -12.84
C LEU A 170 -15.17 -4.02 -12.81
N ARG A 171 -15.66 -3.58 -11.65
CA ARG A 171 -17.08 -3.26 -11.40
C ARG A 171 -17.26 -1.85 -10.87
N LYS A 172 -16.24 -1.31 -10.18
CA LYS A 172 -16.21 0.06 -9.70
C LYS A 172 -14.86 0.69 -10.01
N PHE A 173 -14.90 1.86 -10.60
CA PHE A 173 -13.74 2.69 -10.84
C PHE A 173 -14.02 4.09 -10.30
N ARG A 174 -13.20 4.52 -9.34
CA ARG A 174 -13.20 5.88 -8.82
C ARG A 174 -11.85 6.50 -9.12
N TYR A 175 -11.86 7.74 -9.56
CA TYR A 175 -10.64 8.52 -9.74
C TYR A 175 -10.91 9.98 -9.43
N PHE A 176 -9.88 10.67 -8.96
CA PHE A 176 -9.86 12.12 -8.88
C PHE A 176 -9.15 12.69 -10.11
N THR A 177 -9.66 13.79 -10.67
CA THR A 177 -8.94 14.57 -11.69
C THR A 177 -9.25 16.06 -11.58
N THR A 178 -8.23 16.90 -11.80
CA THR A 178 -8.43 18.35 -11.96
C THR A 178 -8.67 18.75 -13.41
N ASP A 179 -8.26 17.90 -14.35
CA ASP A 179 -8.30 18.18 -15.79
C ASP A 179 -9.10 17.10 -16.52
N HIS A 180 -9.96 17.52 -17.45
CA HIS A 180 -10.65 16.60 -18.35
C HIS A 180 -9.63 15.90 -19.25
N ALA A 181 -9.74 14.57 -19.38
CA ALA A 181 -8.92 13.77 -20.28
C ALA A 181 -9.77 13.24 -21.44
N PRO A 182 -9.80 13.89 -22.62
CA PRO A 182 -10.61 13.46 -23.76
C PRO A 182 -10.35 12.02 -24.19
N GLU A 183 -9.12 11.54 -24.05
CA GLU A 183 -8.74 10.15 -24.32
C GLU A 183 -9.43 9.12 -23.41
N ALA A 184 -9.97 9.56 -22.26
CA ALA A 184 -10.72 8.71 -21.34
C ALA A 184 -12.17 8.51 -21.80
N ASP A 185 -12.75 9.42 -22.58
CA ASP A 185 -14.20 9.48 -22.82
C ASP A 185 -14.76 8.18 -23.41
N GLU A 186 -14.10 7.67 -24.46
CA GLU A 186 -14.51 6.41 -25.12
C GLU A 186 -14.31 5.20 -24.21
N VAL A 187 -13.22 5.19 -23.43
CA VAL A 187 -12.93 4.13 -22.45
C VAL A 187 -14.00 4.10 -21.36
N LEU A 188 -14.29 5.25 -20.75
CA LEU A 188 -15.27 5.38 -19.67
C LEU A 188 -16.68 5.04 -20.17
N ALA A 189 -17.06 5.46 -21.38
CA ALA A 189 -18.31 5.06 -22.00
C ALA A 189 -18.41 3.54 -22.19
N THR A 190 -17.33 2.91 -22.66
CA THR A 190 -17.24 1.45 -22.83
C THR A 190 -17.36 0.72 -21.49
N LEU A 191 -16.70 1.21 -20.43
CA LEU A 191 -16.80 0.64 -19.09
C LEU A 191 -18.24 0.75 -18.53
N ARG A 192 -18.90 1.90 -18.70
CA ARG A 192 -20.32 2.06 -18.30
C ARG A 192 -21.23 1.08 -19.03
N ALA A 193 -21.01 0.87 -20.34
CA ALA A 193 -21.77 -0.12 -21.12
C ALA A 193 -21.56 -1.57 -20.64
N ARG A 194 -20.41 -1.88 -20.02
CA ARG A 194 -20.13 -3.17 -19.35
C ARG A 194 -20.75 -3.27 -17.95
N GLY A 195 -21.38 -2.20 -17.44
CA GLY A 195 -21.97 -2.14 -16.11
C GLY A 195 -21.01 -1.70 -15.00
N VAL A 196 -19.85 -1.11 -15.35
CA VAL A 196 -18.91 -0.56 -14.36
C VAL A 196 -19.46 0.76 -13.82
N THR A 197 -19.53 0.88 -12.49
CA THR A 197 -19.85 2.15 -11.82
C THR A 197 -18.61 3.04 -11.84
N ILE A 198 -18.75 4.24 -12.41
CA ILE A 198 -17.67 5.20 -12.55
C ILE A 198 -18.03 6.45 -11.75
N ASN A 199 -17.17 6.82 -10.80
CA ASN A 199 -17.28 8.06 -10.05
C ASN A 199 -16.04 8.93 -10.27
N GLU A 200 -16.27 10.13 -10.74
CA GLU A 200 -15.25 11.17 -10.94
C GLU A 200 -15.44 12.25 -9.87
N TYR A 201 -14.34 12.71 -9.28
CA TYR A 201 -14.31 13.72 -8.22
C TYR A 201 -13.30 14.81 -8.54
#